data_AF-A0A3D4KXJ8-F1
#
_entry.id   AF-A0A3D4KXJ8-F1
#
_cell.length_a   1.000
_cell.length_b   1.000
_cell.length_c   1.000
_cell.angle_alpha   90.00
_cell.angle_beta   90.00
_cell.angle_gamma   90.00
#
_symmetry.space_group_name_H-M   'P 1'
#
loop_
_entity.id
_entity.type
_entity.pdbx_description
1 polymer ?
#
loop_
_entity_poly.entity_id
_entity_poly.type
_entity_poly.pdbx_seq_one_letter_code
_entity_poly.pdbx_strand_id
1 'polypeptide(L)'
;MNERERLGSRLGFIMLSAGCAIGCGNVWKFPWMTGQNGGGGFVLIYAVCLLLLGFPVLTMEFAMGRASQASPVRMYQKLEKPGQKW
;
A
#
# COMPACT_ATOMS: atom_id res chain seq x y z
N MET A 1 -10.11 -14.80 -24.10
CA MET A 1 -9.37 -13.71 -23.43
C MET A 1 -10.38 -13.03 -22.51
N ASN A 2 -10.35 -13.32 -21.22
CA ASN A 2 -11.35 -12.78 -20.28
C ASN A 2 -11.10 -11.29 -20.08
N GLU A 3 -12.05 -10.47 -20.52
CA GLU A 3 -12.05 -9.03 -20.32
C GLU A 3 -12.14 -8.77 -18.81
N ARG A 4 -11.15 -8.06 -18.25
CA ARG A 4 -11.15 -7.75 -16.82
C ARG A 4 -11.97 -6.49 -16.59
N GLU A 5 -12.93 -6.61 -15.68
CA GLU A 5 -13.68 -5.51 -15.11
C GLU A 5 -12.70 -4.43 -14.63
N ARG A 6 -12.72 -3.26 -15.27
CA ARG A 6 -11.98 -2.07 -14.81
C ARG A 6 -12.95 -1.19 -14.04
N LEU A 7 -12.50 -0.66 -12.91
CA LEU A 7 -13.25 0.37 -12.18
C LEU A 7 -13.48 1.58 -13.09
N GLY A 8 -14.76 1.90 -13.31
CA GLY A 8 -15.19 2.92 -14.28
C GLY A 8 -14.84 4.37 -13.88
N SER A 9 -14.45 4.63 -12.63
CA SER A 9 -14.07 5.96 -12.16
C SER A 9 -12.77 5.96 -11.36
N ARG A 10 -11.85 6.86 -11.74
CA ARG A 10 -10.59 7.10 -11.01
C ARG A 10 -10.83 7.54 -9.56
N LEU A 11 -11.87 8.36 -9.36
CA LEU A 11 -12.31 8.80 -8.03
C LEU A 11 -12.82 7.61 -7.20
N GLY A 12 -13.60 6.72 -7.81
CA GLY A 12 -14.06 5.48 -7.17
C GLY A 12 -12.90 4.58 -6.75
N PHE A 13 -11.87 4.44 -7.59
CA PHE A 13 -10.67 3.69 -7.26
C PHE A 13 -9.90 4.29 -6.06
N ILE A 14 -9.74 5.62 -6.03
CA ILE A 14 -9.05 6.30 -4.94
C ILE A 14 -9.84 6.17 -3.63
N MET A 15 -11.16 6.35 -3.65
CA MET A 15 -12.01 6.20 -2.47
C MET A 15 -12.00 4.76 -1.95
N LEU A 16 -12.11 3.75 -2.82
CA LEU A 16 -12.04 2.35 -2.44
C LEU A 16 -10.70 2.03 -1.77
N SER A 17 -9.60 2.49 -2.38
CA SER A 17 -8.25 2.27 -1.87
C SER A 17 -8.03 2.99 -0.53
N ALA A 18 -8.53 4.22 -0.38
CA ALA A 18 -8.49 4.97 0.87
C ALA A 18 -9.30 4.27 1.97
N GLY A 19 -10.48 3.74 1.65
CA GLY A 19 -11.29 2.95 2.58
C GLY A 19 -10.61 1.68 3.05
N CYS A 20 -9.87 0.99 2.18
CA CYS A 20 -9.06 -0.17 2.57
C CYS A 20 -7.84 0.19 3.42
N ALA A 21 -7.24 1.37 3.19
CA ALA A 21 -6.05 1.82 3.91
C ALA A 21 -6.35 2.37 5.32
N ILE A 22 -7.53 2.96 5.53
CA ILE A 22 -7.92 3.57 6.80
C ILE A 22 -8.67 2.53 7.66
N GLY A 23 -7.98 1.93 8.63
CA GLY A 23 -8.56 0.98 9.58
C GLY A 23 -8.63 1.50 11.03
N CYS A 24 -9.32 0.76 11.90
CA CYS A 24 -9.45 1.09 13.34
C CYS A 24 -8.10 1.29 14.05
N GLY A 25 -7.06 0.57 13.61
CA GLY A 25 -5.70 0.71 14.13
C GLY A 25 -5.15 2.13 13.96
N ASN A 26 -5.45 2.81 12.85
CA ASN A 26 -4.96 4.18 12.62
C ASN A 26 -5.68 5.21 13.49
N VAL A 27 -6.89 4.90 13.97
CA VAL A 27 -7.70 5.82 14.81
C VAL A 27 -7.35 5.68 16.29
N TRP A 28 -7.04 4.48 16.78
CA TRP A 28 -6.81 4.25 18.22
C TRP A 28 -5.36 3.96 18.59
N LYS A 29 -4.63 3.20 17.77
CA LYS A 29 -3.24 2.85 18.08
C LYS A 29 -2.29 4.02 17.85
N PHE A 30 -2.56 4.86 16.85
CA PHE A 30 -1.75 6.03 16.57
C PHE A 30 -1.77 7.09 17.69
N PRO A 31 -2.94 7.51 18.24
CA PRO A 31 -2.96 8.44 19.37
C PRO A 31 -2.35 7.84 20.64
N TRP A 32 -2.59 6.55 20.90
CA TRP A 32 -2.05 5.89 22.09
C TRP A 32 -0.52 5.77 22.06
N MET A 33 0.05 5.44 20.90
CA MET A 33 1.49 5.37 20.69
C MET A 33 2.13 6.77 20.71
N THR A 34 1.47 7.76 20.11
CA THR A 34 1.89 9.16 20.15
C THR A 34 1.88 9.70 21.59
N GLY A 35 0.85 9.40 22.37
CA GLY A 35 0.73 9.84 23.77
C GLY A 35 1.82 9.29 24.68
N GLN A 36 2.24 8.03 24.49
CA GLN A 36 3.32 7.43 25.29
C GLN A 36 4.74 7.79 24.82
N ASN A 37 4.96 7.97 23.52
CA ASN A 37 6.29 8.13 22.95
C ASN A 37 6.75 9.59 22.81
N GLY A 38 6.22 10.51 23.63
CA GLY A 38 6.65 11.92 23.62
C GLY A 38 5.86 12.84 22.69
N GLY A 39 4.60 12.48 22.37
CA GLY A 39 3.64 13.38 21.75
C GLY A 39 4.05 13.86 20.36
N GLY A 40 4.11 15.17 20.16
CA GLY A 40 4.36 15.80 18.86
C GLY A 40 5.70 15.45 18.22
N GLY A 41 6.74 15.16 19.02
CA GLY A 41 8.05 14.73 18.50
C GLY A 41 7.98 13.36 17.81
N PHE A 42 7.17 12.44 18.35
CA PHE A 42 6.93 11.13 17.75
C PHE A 42 6.20 11.24 16.42
N VAL A 43 5.23 12.15 16.29
CA VAL A 43 4.49 12.38 15.03
C VAL A 43 5.44 12.83 13.91
N LEU A 44 6.40 13.69 14.23
CA LEU A 44 7.39 14.19 13.28
C LEU A 44 8.28 13.04 12.75
N ILE A 45 8.83 12.22 13.64
CA ILE A 45 9.62 11.05 13.26
C ILE A 45 8.77 10.03 12.50
N TYR A 46 7.53 9.80 12.94
CA TYR A 46 6.58 8.91 12.27
C TYR A 46 6.30 9.39 10.84
N ALA A 47 6.07 10.68 10.62
CA ALA A 47 5.84 11.25 9.30
C ALA A 47 7.07 11.09 8.39
N VAL A 48 8.28 11.32 8.92
CA VAL A 48 9.52 11.10 8.17
C VAL A 48 9.68 9.64 7.78
N CYS A 49 9.49 8.70 8.71
CA CYS A 49 9.54 7.27 8.42
C CYS A 49 8.46 6.84 7.42
N LEU A 50 7.25 7.39 7.52
CA LEU A 50 6.15 7.12 6.59
C LEU A 50 6.48 7.61 5.17
N LEU A 51 7.11 8.78 5.03
CA LEU A 51 7.55 9.29 3.74
C LEU A 51 8.72 8.49 3.17
N LEU A 52 9.69 8.12 4.01
CA LEU A 52 10.89 7.41 3.57
C LEU A 52 10.65 5.93 3.27
N LEU A 53 9.73 5.26 3.98
CA LEU A 53 9.45 3.84 3.79
C LEU A 53 8.09 3.60 3.15
N GLY A 54 7.05 4.29 3.62
CA GLY A 54 5.70 4.12 3.11
C GLY A 54 5.54 4.56 1.65
N PHE A 55 6.09 5.71 1.27
CA PHE A 55 6.00 6.20 -0.11
C PHE A 55 6.69 5.29 -1.14
N PRO A 56 7.96 4.85 -0.96
CA PRO A 56 8.58 3.94 -1.92
C PRO A 56 7.90 2.56 -1.95
N VAL A 57 7.46 2.03 -0.80
CA VAL A 57 6.74 0.74 -0.77
C VAL A 57 5.40 0.84 -1.49
N LEU A 58 4.62 1.90 -1.27
CA LEU A 58 3.37 2.12 -1.98
C LEU A 58 3.58 2.25 -3.49
N THR A 59 4.57 3.04 -3.91
CA THR A 59 4.87 3.21 -5.34
C THR A 59 5.35 1.91 -5.98
N MET A 60 6.15 1.10 -5.27
CA MET A 60 6.57 -0.23 -5.70
C MET A 60 5.36 -1.16 -5.87
N GLU A 61 4.47 -1.23 -4.89
CA GLU A 61 3.27 -2.08 -4.94
C GLU A 61 2.35 -1.69 -6.10
N PHE A 62 2.11 -0.39 -6.30
CA PHE A 62 1.32 0.10 -7.44
C PHE A 62 2.00 -0.17 -8.79
N ALA A 63 3.33 -0.03 -8.88
CA ALA A 63 4.07 -0.31 -10.10
C ALA A 63 4.02 -1.81 -10.46
N MET A 64 4.24 -2.68 -9.48
CA MET A 64 4.27 -4.12 -9.66
C MET A 64 2.86 -4.68 -9.94
N GLY A 65 1.82 -4.14 -9.29
CA GLY A 65 0.42 -4.42 -9.60
C GLY A 65 0.03 -3.98 -11.02
N ARG A 66 0.52 -2.81 -11.48
CA ARG A 66 0.31 -2.35 -12.86
C ARG A 66 1.05 -3.19 -13.90
N ALA A 67 2.27 -3.65 -13.60
CA ALA A 67 3.08 -4.46 -14.52
C ALA A 67 2.56 -5.89 -14.66
N SER A 68 2.16 -6.49 -13.54
CA SER A 68 1.62 -7.84 -13.53
C SER A 68 0.22 -7.92 -14.14
N GLN A 69 -0.65 -6.96 -13.78
CA GLN A 69 -2.10 -7.05 -13.96
C GLN A 69 -2.56 -8.47 -13.58
N ALA A 70 -2.17 -9.01 -12.43
CA ALA A 70 -2.56 -10.36 -12.00
C ALA A 70 -2.70 -10.42 -10.48
N SER A 71 -3.42 -11.44 -10.00
CA SER A 71 -3.55 -11.73 -8.57
C SER A 71 -2.16 -11.90 -7.93
N PRO A 72 -1.95 -11.60 -6.63
CA PRO A 72 -0.64 -11.61 -5.98
C PRO A 72 0.16 -12.89 -6.24
N VAL A 73 -0.48 -14.05 -6.23
CA VAL A 73 0.16 -15.34 -6.52
C VAL A 73 0.65 -15.45 -7.97
N ARG A 74 -0.18 -15.03 -8.94
CA ARG A 74 0.18 -15.02 -10.36
C ARG A 74 1.17 -13.89 -10.71
N MET A 75 1.22 -12.85 -9.89
CA MET A 75 2.14 -11.73 -10.05
C MET A 75 3.57 -12.14 -9.80
N TYR A 76 3.84 -12.87 -8.71
CA TYR A 76 5.16 -13.45 -8.48
C TYR A 76 5.56 -14.38 -9.64
N GLN A 77 4.69 -15.31 -10.03
CA GLN A 77 4.95 -16.25 -11.14
C GLN A 77 5.18 -15.58 -12.51
N LYS A 78 4.60 -14.40 -12.74
CA LYS A 78 4.68 -13.69 -14.03
C LYS A 78 5.84 -12.70 -14.10
N LEU A 79 6.24 -12.14 -12.95
CA LEU A 79 7.44 -11.30 -12.83
C LEU A 79 8.71 -12.14 -12.56
N GLU A 80 8.58 -13.42 -12.20
CA GLU A 80 9.68 -14.37 -12.11
C GLU A 80 10.36 -14.50 -13.49
N LYS A 81 11.66 -14.22 -13.55
CA LYS A 81 12.45 -14.45 -14.77
C LYS A 81 12.58 -15.95 -15.00
N PRO A 82 12.52 -16.43 -16.26
CA PRO A 82 12.67 -17.86 -16.55
C PRO A 82 14.02 -18.35 -16.02
N GLY A 83 13.99 -19.18 -14.96
CA GLY A 83 15.17 -19.84 -14.38
C GLY A 83 15.58 -19.44 -12.96
N GLN A 84 14.85 -18.59 -12.24
CA GLN A 84 15.19 -18.23 -10.85
C GLN A 84 14.03 -18.54 -9.91
N LYS A 85 14.17 -19.60 -9.12
CA LYS A 85 13.22 -19.95 -8.04
C LYS A 85 13.36 -18.94 -6.90
N TRP A 86 12.52 -17.91 -6.89
CA TRP A 86 12.26 -17.06 -5.73
C TRP A 86 10.76 -16.80 -5.60
#